data_AF-A0A392PJF6-F1
#
_entry.id   AF-A0A392PJF6-F1
#
_cell.length_a   1.000
_cell.length_b   1.000
_cell.length_c   1.000
_cell.angle_alpha   90.00
_cell.angle_beta   90.00
_cell.angle_gamma   90.00
#
_symmetry.space_group_name_H-M   'P 1'
#
loop_
_entity.id
_entity.type
_entity.pdbx_description
1 polymer ?
#
loop_
_entity_poly.entity_id
_entity_poly.type
_entity_poly.pdbx_seq_one_letter_code
_entity_poly.pdbx_strand_id
1 'polypeptide(L)'
;MPIKNACLELLSRSGVSIKGKRAVVVGRSNIVGLPASLLLLKADATVTIVHSQTSQSETERIIREADIVIAAAGQAKMVAS
;
A
#
# COMPACT_ATOMS: atom_id res chain seq x y z
N MET A 1 -1.16 -19.20 -8.70
CA MET A 1 -1.77 -18.03 -8.02
C MET A 1 -1.14 -16.77 -8.60
N PRO A 2 -1.91 -15.81 -9.15
CA PRO A 2 -1.33 -14.61 -9.75
C PRO A 2 -0.76 -13.67 -8.66
N ILE A 3 0.43 -13.09 -8.89
CA ILE A 3 1.23 -12.30 -7.93
C ILE A 3 0.39 -11.21 -7.23
N LYS A 4 -0.54 -10.59 -7.96
CA LYS A 4 -1.48 -9.56 -7.48
C LYS A 4 -2.31 -9.94 -6.24
N ASN A 5 -2.59 -11.22 -6.01
CA ASN A 5 -3.43 -11.66 -4.90
C ASN A 5 -2.61 -12.04 -3.65
N ALA A 6 -1.28 -12.17 -3.77
CA ALA A 6 -0.45 -12.69 -2.69
C ALA A 6 -0.47 -11.79 -1.44
N CYS A 7 -0.45 -10.46 -1.62
CA CYS A 7 -0.47 -9.52 -0.50
C CYS A 7 -1.80 -9.55 0.28
N LEU A 8 -2.95 -9.68 -0.40
CA LEU A 8 -4.24 -9.75 0.32
C LEU A 8 -4.50 -11.09 0.96
N GLU A 9 -4.02 -12.17 0.36
CA GLU A 9 -4.08 -13.50 0.98
C GLU A 9 -3.26 -13.48 2.30
N LEU A 10 -2.07 -12.88 2.28
CA LEU A 10 -1.25 -12.72 3.49
C LEU A 10 -1.93 -11.82 4.53
N LEU A 11 -2.57 -10.72 4.12
CA LEU A 11 -3.31 -9.83 5.04
C LEU A 11 -4.56 -10.50 5.62
N SER A 12 -5.26 -11.32 4.84
CA SER A 12 -6.41 -12.09 5.31
C SER A 12 -5.99 -13.15 6.32
N ARG A 13 -4.81 -13.77 6.12
CA ARG A 13 -4.23 -14.76 7.04
C ARG A 13 -3.60 -14.14 8.29
N SER A 14 -3.20 -12.88 8.25
CA SER A 14 -2.60 -12.20 9.41
C SER A 14 -3.62 -11.69 10.42
N GLY A 15 -4.93 -11.79 10.14
CA GLY A 15 -6.00 -11.37 11.04
C GLY A 15 -6.11 -9.85 11.20
N VAL A 16 -5.45 -9.06 10.33
CA VAL A 16 -5.48 -7.60 10.37
C VAL A 16 -6.78 -7.10 9.74
N SER A 17 -7.60 -6.36 10.50
CA SER A 17 -8.79 -5.70 9.96
C SER A 17 -8.39 -4.56 9.03
N ILE A 18 -8.76 -4.67 7.76
CA ILE A 18 -8.49 -3.65 6.71
C ILE A 18 -9.59 -2.57 6.69
N LYS A 19 -10.82 -2.93 7.07
CA LYS A 19 -11.99 -2.05 7.02
C LYS A 19 -11.80 -0.81 7.90
N GLY A 20 -12.03 0.37 7.30
CA GLY A 20 -11.94 1.67 7.97
C GLY A 20 -10.51 2.14 8.25
N LYS A 21 -9.48 1.41 7.82
CA LYS A 21 -8.07 1.76 8.03
C LYS A 21 -7.53 2.67 6.92
N ARG A 22 -6.52 3.47 7.26
CA ARG A 22 -5.74 4.24 6.28
C ARG A 22 -4.62 3.37 5.74
N ALA A 23 -4.68 3.06 4.45
CA ALA A 23 -3.69 2.24 3.77
C ALA A 23 -2.92 3.08 2.75
N VAL A 24 -1.61 2.90 2.71
CA VAL A 24 -0.70 3.61 1.81
C VAL A 24 -0.01 2.59 0.92
N VAL A 25 -0.08 2.79 -0.39
CA VAL A 25 0.62 1.97 -1.37
C VAL A 25 1.73 2.81 -2.00
N VAL A 26 2.98 2.47 -1.72
CA VAL A 26 4.15 3.13 -2.31
C VAL A 26 4.50 2.40 -3.60
N GLY A 27 4.17 3.01 -4.73
CA GLY A 27 4.36 2.47 -6.07
C GLY A 27 3.03 2.18 -6.78
N ARG A 28 2.99 2.49 -8.08
CA ARG A 28 1.78 2.36 -8.93
C ARG A 28 1.97 1.40 -10.12
N SER A 29 2.81 0.39 -9.96
CA SER A 29 3.05 -0.59 -11.02
C SER A 29 1.77 -1.38 -11.35
N ASN A 30 1.61 -1.77 -12.61
CA ASN A 30 0.48 -2.60 -13.04
C ASN A 30 0.54 -4.03 -12.49
N ILE A 31 1.71 -4.46 -11.99
CA ILE A 31 1.94 -5.83 -11.51
C ILE A 31 1.51 -5.96 -10.03
N VAL A 32 1.81 -4.96 -9.19
CA VAL A 32 1.58 -5.03 -7.74
C VAL A 32 0.87 -3.80 -7.20
N GLY A 33 1.38 -2.59 -7.47
CA GLY A 33 0.90 -1.36 -6.81
C GLY A 33 -0.58 -1.09 -7.03
N LEU A 34 -1.01 -0.99 -8.30
CA LEU A 34 -2.41 -0.72 -8.65
C LEU A 34 -3.36 -1.87 -8.27
N PRO A 35 -3.03 -3.15 -8.52
CA PRO A 35 -3.87 -4.25 -8.04
C PRO A 35 -4.03 -4.26 -6.52
N ALA A 36 -2.97 -4.00 -5.75
CA ALA A 36 -3.04 -3.97 -4.29
C ALA A 36 -3.91 -2.82 -3.77
N SER A 37 -3.81 -1.62 -4.37
CA SER A 37 -4.64 -0.47 -3.97
C SER A 37 -6.12 -0.72 -4.22
N LEU A 38 -6.48 -1.34 -5.35
CA LEU A 38 -7.88 -1.67 -5.67
C LEU A 38 -8.46 -2.71 -4.71
N LEU A 39 -7.64 -3.68 -4.32
CA LEU A 39 -8.06 -4.72 -3.40
C LEU A 39 -8.23 -4.19 -1.96
N LEU A 40 -7.36 -3.28 -1.51
CA LEU A 40 -7.54 -2.55 -0.25
C LEU A 40 -8.81 -1.70 -0.25
N LEU A 41 -9.09 -1.00 -1.37
CA LEU A 41 -10.31 -0.22 -1.54
C LEU A 41 -11.56 -1.11 -1.48
N LYS A 42 -11.51 -2.29 -2.14
CA LYS A 42 -12.59 -3.30 -2.07
C LYS A 42 -12.81 -3.85 -0.65
N ALA A 43 -11.79 -3.78 0.20
CA ALA A 43 -11.84 -4.18 1.61
C ALA A 43 -12.22 -3.02 2.55
N ASP A 44 -12.82 -1.94 2.03
CA ASP A 44 -13.25 -0.75 2.77
C ASP A 44 -12.11 0.04 3.45
N ALA A 45 -10.88 0.00 2.92
CA ALA A 45 -9.81 0.89 3.38
C ALA A 45 -9.86 2.26 2.70
N THR A 46 -9.39 3.29 3.39
CA THR A 46 -9.04 4.58 2.78
C THR A 46 -7.64 4.47 2.20
N VAL A 47 -7.50 4.51 0.87
CA VAL A 47 -6.23 4.20 0.19
C VAL A 47 -5.58 5.44 -0.41
N THR A 48 -4.29 5.64 -0.13
CA THR A 48 -3.44 6.65 -0.76
C THR A 48 -2.31 5.97 -1.54
N ILE A 49 -2.07 6.39 -2.79
CA ILE A 49 -1.01 5.85 -3.63
C ILE A 49 0.11 6.89 -3.74
N VAL A 50 1.31 6.50 -3.36
CA VAL A 50 2.53 7.32 -3.41
C VAL A 50 3.40 6.83 -4.57
N HIS A 51 4.12 7.72 -5.26
CA HIS A 51 5.01 7.33 -6.35
C HIS A 51 6.24 8.24 -6.43
N SER A 52 7.14 7.95 -7.38
CA SER A 52 8.42 8.64 -7.53
C SER A 52 8.36 10.16 -7.79
N GLN A 53 7.18 10.72 -8.08
CA GLN A 53 7.01 12.18 -8.23
C GLN A 53 6.30 12.81 -7.04
N THR A 54 5.82 12.02 -6.08
CA THR A 54 5.33 12.54 -4.81
C THR A 54 6.54 13.04 -4.03
N SER A 55 6.44 14.22 -3.42
CA SER A 55 7.55 14.77 -2.63
C SER A 55 7.88 13.86 -1.45
N GLN A 56 9.15 13.86 -1.04
CA GLN A 56 9.58 13.05 0.09
C GLN A 56 8.88 13.48 1.39
N SER A 57 8.74 14.79 1.63
CA SER A 57 8.06 15.33 2.81
C SER A 57 6.59 14.88 2.90
N GLU A 58 5.88 14.83 1.77
CA GLU A 58 4.49 14.37 1.75
C GLU A 58 4.41 12.84 1.89
N THR A 59 5.35 12.11 1.30
CA THR A 59 5.47 10.65 1.46
C THR A 59 5.65 10.27 2.93
N GLU A 60 6.57 10.93 3.64
CA GLU A 60 6.82 10.68 5.06
C GLU A 60 5.59 11.00 5.92
N ARG A 61 4.90 12.12 5.63
CA ARG A 61 3.66 12.48 6.32
C ARG A 61 2.57 11.42 6.12
N ILE A 62 2.33 11.03 4.87
CA ILE A 62 1.31 10.02 4.51
C ILE A 62 1.62 8.69 5.19
N ILE A 63 2.89 8.25 5.19
CA ILE A 63 3.32 7.00 5.83
C ILE A 63 3.10 7.05 7.35
N ARG A 64 3.39 8.18 8.01
CA ARG A 64 3.19 8.34 9.47
C ARG A 64 1.73 8.26 9.89
N GLU A 65 0.80 8.64 9.02
CA GLU A 65 -0.63 8.60 9.30
C GLU A 65 -1.26 7.23 8.96
N ALA A 66 -0.53 6.35 8.27
CA ALA A 66 -1.05 5.08 7.76
C ALA A 66 -1.11 3.99 8.83
N ASP A 67 -2.22 3.26 8.86
CA ASP A 67 -2.34 1.99 9.60
C ASP A 67 -1.68 0.83 8.83
N ILE A 68 -1.67 0.91 7.50
CA ILE A 68 -1.18 -0.15 6.60
C ILE A 68 -0.26 0.49 5.56
N VAL A 69 0.95 -0.05 5.37
CA VAL A 69 1.88 0.41 4.33
C VAL A 69 2.26 -0.77 3.43
N ILE A 70 2.02 -0.64 2.14
CA ILE A 70 2.44 -1.60 1.10
C ILE A 70 3.56 -0.95 0.27
N ALA A 71 4.79 -1.44 0.43
CA ALA A 71 5.92 -1.02 -0.40
C ALA A 71 6.00 -1.87 -1.68
N ALA A 72 5.58 -1.30 -2.82
CA ALA A 72 5.50 -1.96 -4.13
C ALA A 72 6.28 -1.26 -5.24
N ALA A 73 7.19 -0.34 -4.89
CA ALA A 73 7.83 0.54 -5.86
C ALA A 73 9.14 0.01 -6.47
N GLY A 74 9.71 -1.08 -5.95
CA GLY A 74 10.96 -1.66 -6.48
C GLY A 74 12.20 -0.78 -6.32
N GLN A 75 12.10 0.36 -5.60
CA GLN A 75 13.21 1.28 -5.34
C GLN A 75 13.55 1.27 -3.85
N ALA A 76 14.82 1.00 -3.54
CA ALA A 76 15.32 1.02 -2.17
C ALA A 76 15.20 2.44 -1.57
N LYS A 77 14.92 2.52 -0.26
CA LYS A 77 14.85 3.75 0.55
C LYS A 77 13.68 4.72 0.31
N MET A 78 12.61 4.32 -0.39
CA MET A 78 11.39 5.14 -0.44
C MET A 78 10.52 5.05 0.82
N VAL A 79 10.80 4.09 1.70
CA VAL A 79 10.25 4.02 3.05
C VAL A 79 11.47 4.07 3.97
N ALA A 80 11.61 5.17 4.72
CA ALA A 80 12.62 5.32 5.75
C ALA A 80 11.91 5.40 7.11
N SER A 81 12.46 4.69 8.09
CA SER A 81 12.05 4.69 9.50
C SER A 81 12.38 6.02 10.18
#